data_AF-A0A8E0MDU8-F1
#
_entry.id   AF-A0A8E0MDU8-F1
#
_cell.length_a   1.000
_cell.length_b   1.000
_cell.length_c   1.000
_cell.angle_alpha   90.00
_cell.angle_beta   90.00
_cell.angle_gamma   90.00
#
_symmetry.space_group_name_H-M   'P 1'
#
loop_
_entity.id
_entity.type
_entity.pdbx_description
1 polymer ?
#
loop_
_entity_poly.entity_id
_entity_poly.type
_entity_poly.pdbx_seq_one_letter_code
_entity_poly.pdbx_strand_id
1 'polypeptide(L)'
;MINIRPLVETLKLQHAASHFDLWYQSLGNIAWFMPLGFGIPWVSKHRRRLAGTVMFGLLTSLSIETLQFLLISGVADIDDVIFNVIGAIFGYSLYRLFHHRK
;
A
#
# COMPACT_ATOMS: atom_id res chain seq x y z
N MET A 1 -6.71 7.28 -17.08
CA MET A 1 -7.25 8.47 -16.38
C MET A 1 -6.67 8.44 -14.97
N ILE A 2 -6.06 9.52 -14.48
CA ILE A 2 -5.37 9.55 -13.18
C ILE A 2 -6.37 10.06 -12.14
N ASN A 3 -6.57 9.33 -11.04
CA ASN A 3 -7.32 9.82 -9.89
C ASN A 3 -6.38 10.45 -8.87
N ILE A 4 -6.41 11.78 -8.80
CA ILE A 4 -5.54 12.60 -7.93
C ILE A 4 -6.33 13.26 -6.80
N ARG A 5 -7.63 12.97 -6.67
CA ARG A 5 -8.49 13.56 -5.64
C ARG A 5 -8.71 12.56 -4.51
N PRO A 6 -7.96 12.66 -3.40
CA PRO A 6 -8.13 11.75 -2.28
C PRO A 6 -9.55 11.91 -1.71
N LEU A 7 -10.23 10.79 -1.39
CA LEU A 7 -11.48 10.74 -0.62
C LEU A 7 -12.73 11.42 -1.21
N VAL A 8 -12.63 12.18 -2.31
CA VAL A 8 -13.77 12.91 -2.90
C VAL A 8 -14.49 12.07 -3.96
N GLU A 9 -13.77 11.20 -4.68
CA GLU A 9 -14.40 10.22 -5.59
C GLU A 9 -14.93 8.99 -4.85
N THR A 10 -14.32 8.56 -3.75
CA THR A 10 -14.82 7.45 -2.91
C THR A 10 -16.20 7.75 -2.31
N LEU A 11 -16.48 9.01 -1.96
CA LEU A 11 -17.80 9.48 -1.49
C LEU A 11 -18.85 9.57 -2.62
N LYS A 12 -18.42 9.88 -3.86
CA LYS A 12 -19.31 9.91 -5.03
C LYS A 12 -19.57 8.51 -5.60
N LEU A 13 -18.58 7.63 -5.54
CA LEU A 13 -18.68 6.21 -5.88
C LEU A 13 -19.36 5.39 -4.78
N GLN A 14 -19.40 5.85 -3.52
CA GLN A 14 -20.23 5.23 -2.49
C GLN A 14 -21.72 5.14 -2.88
N HIS A 15 -22.18 6.02 -3.76
CA HIS A 15 -23.54 6.00 -4.31
C HIS A 15 -23.68 5.21 -5.62
N ALA A 16 -22.58 4.82 -6.28
CA ALA A 16 -22.59 4.21 -7.63
C ALA A 16 -21.86 2.87 -7.74
N ALA A 17 -20.95 2.55 -6.82
CA ALA A 17 -20.15 1.33 -6.75
C ALA A 17 -20.50 0.55 -5.47
N SER A 18 -20.49 -0.78 -5.57
CA SER A 18 -20.79 -1.66 -4.44
C SER A 18 -19.79 -1.40 -3.31
N HIS A 19 -20.27 -1.25 -2.07
CA HIS A 19 -19.39 -1.19 -0.89
C HIS A 19 -18.36 -2.33 -0.89
N PHE A 20 -18.71 -3.49 -1.45
CA PHE A 20 -17.82 -4.65 -1.58
C PHE A 20 -16.56 -4.36 -2.40
N ASP A 21 -16.67 -3.65 -3.52
CA ASP A 21 -15.53 -3.39 -4.41
C ASP A 21 -14.51 -2.48 -3.74
N LEU A 22 -14.99 -1.52 -2.95
CA LEU A 22 -14.14 -0.64 -2.14
C LEU A 22 -13.37 -1.44 -1.08
N TRP A 23 -14.08 -2.27 -0.30
CA TRP A 23 -13.43 -3.12 0.71
C TRP A 23 -12.42 -4.08 0.07
N TYR A 24 -12.76 -4.68 -1.07
CA TYR A 24 -11.90 -5.60 -1.78
C TYR A 24 -10.60 -4.94 -2.26
N GLN A 25 -10.70 -3.76 -2.90
CA GLN A 25 -9.54 -3.03 -3.40
C GLN A 25 -8.64 -2.53 -2.25
N SER A 26 -9.23 -1.87 -1.26
CA SER A 26 -8.50 -1.34 -0.10
C SER A 26 -7.79 -2.43 0.70
N LEU A 27 -8.50 -3.52 1.03
CA LEU A 27 -7.91 -4.63 1.79
C LEU A 27 -6.90 -5.42 0.95
N GLY A 28 -7.14 -5.56 -0.35
CA GLY A 28 -6.20 -6.21 -1.28
C GLY A 28 -4.84 -5.52 -1.31
N ASN A 29 -4.85 -4.19 -1.44
CA ASN A 29 -3.65 -3.34 -1.43
C ASN A 29 -2.87 -3.45 -0.11
N ILE A 30 -3.57 -3.37 1.04
CA ILE A 30 -2.97 -3.61 2.35
C ILE A 30 -2.32 -5.01 2.42
N ALA A 31 -3.05 -6.05 2.00
CA ALA A 31 -2.61 -7.43 2.08
C ALA A 31 -1.38 -7.70 1.19
N TRP A 32 -1.30 -7.10 0.00
CA TRP A 32 -0.14 -7.22 -0.89
C TRP A 32 1.12 -6.54 -0.33
N PHE A 33 0.97 -5.39 0.32
CA PHE A 33 2.10 -4.67 0.90
C PHE A 33 2.56 -5.17 2.26
N MET A 34 1.74 -5.97 2.97
CA MET A 34 2.12 -6.57 4.25
C MET A 34 3.37 -7.47 4.16
N PRO A 35 3.45 -8.48 3.25
CA PRO A 35 4.66 -9.27 3.08
C PRO A 35 5.89 -8.43 2.72
N LEU A 36 5.70 -7.40 1.90
CA LEU A 36 6.76 -6.46 1.52
C LEU A 36 7.28 -5.67 2.73
N GLY A 37 6.37 -5.10 3.54
CA GLY A 37 6.71 -4.39 4.77
C GLY A 37 7.39 -5.27 5.82
N PHE A 38 7.04 -6.55 5.89
CA PHE A 38 7.70 -7.55 6.74
C PHE A 38 9.09 -7.93 6.22
N GLY A 39 9.22 -8.17 4.92
CA GLY A 39 10.43 -8.67 4.28
C GLY A 39 11.57 -7.66 4.23
N ILE A 40 11.27 -6.37 4.06
CA ILE A 40 12.29 -5.30 3.99
C ILE A 40 13.25 -5.28 5.18
N PRO A 41 12.78 -5.18 6.44
CA PRO A 41 13.67 -5.19 7.60
C PRO A 41 14.30 -6.57 7.83
N TRP A 42 13.67 -7.66 7.37
CA TRP A 42 14.18 -9.03 7.49
C TRP A 42 15.41 -9.27 6.60
N VAL A 43 15.36 -8.83 5.34
CA VAL A 43 16.45 -9.02 4.36
C VAL A 43 17.57 -7.98 4.56
N SER A 44 17.24 -6.80 5.09
CA SER A 44 18.22 -5.75 5.32
C SER A 44 19.17 -6.10 6.48
N LYS A 45 20.46 -6.30 6.17
CA LYS A 45 21.55 -6.52 7.16
C LYS A 45 21.55 -5.55 8.35
N HIS A 46 21.08 -4.31 8.16
CA HIS A 46 21.07 -3.26 9.18
C HIS A 46 19.72 -3.05 9.90
N ARG A 47 18.78 -4.03 9.86
CA ARG A 47 17.43 -3.92 10.46
C ARG A 47 16.81 -2.53 10.24
N ARG A 48 16.30 -2.27 9.03
CA ARG A 48 15.75 -0.94 8.69
C ARG A 48 14.74 -0.49 9.75
N ARG A 49 14.84 0.79 10.15
CA ARG A 49 13.84 1.45 10.98
C ARG A 49 12.53 1.57 10.20
N LEU A 50 11.40 1.68 10.90
CA LEU A 50 10.07 1.83 10.30
C LEU A 50 10.05 2.85 9.14
N ALA A 51 10.67 4.02 9.33
CA ALA A 51 10.76 5.06 8.30
C ALA A 51 11.41 4.56 6.99
N GLY A 52 12.44 3.72 7.07
CA GLY A 52 13.10 3.16 5.88
C GLY A 52 12.26 2.09 5.17
N THR A 53 11.38 1.40 5.90
CA THR A 53 10.41 0.46 5.33
C THR A 53 9.23 1.19 4.70
N VAL A 54 8.71 2.21 5.38
CA VAL A 54 7.63 3.07 4.89
C VAL A 54 8.06 3.81 3.62
N MET A 55 9.26 4.40 3.61
CA MET A 55 9.76 5.11 2.44
C MET A 55 9.95 4.17 1.24
N PHE A 56 10.40 2.94 1.49
CA PHE A 56 10.49 1.95 0.42
C PHE A 56 9.09 1.54 -0.08
N GLY A 57 8.15 1.25 0.83
CA GLY A 57 6.76 0.96 0.46
C GLY A 57 6.11 2.09 -0.34
N LEU A 58 6.32 3.35 0.07
CA LEU A 58 5.84 4.52 -0.66
C LEU A 58 6.42 4.59 -2.07
N LEU A 59 7.74 4.44 -2.23
CA LEU A 59 8.40 4.45 -3.53
C LEU A 59 7.94 3.29 -4.42
N THR A 60 7.76 2.10 -3.84
CA THR A 60 7.23 0.94 -4.57
C THR A 60 5.81 1.19 -5.04
N SER A 61 4.92 1.70 -4.18
CA SER A 61 3.55 2.02 -4.60
C SER A 61 3.55 3.07 -5.71
N LEU A 62 4.24 4.20 -5.51
CA LEU A 62 4.34 5.23 -6.55
C LEU A 62 4.88 4.68 -7.88
N SER A 63 5.80 3.72 -7.84
CA SER A 63 6.29 3.03 -9.03
C SER A 63 5.20 2.18 -9.69
N ILE A 64 4.38 1.48 -8.92
CA ILE A 64 3.24 0.69 -9.41
C ILE A 64 2.20 1.60 -10.06
N GLU A 65 1.76 2.66 -9.38
CA GLU A 65 0.83 3.65 -9.94
C GLU A 65 1.38 4.28 -11.23
N THR A 66 2.68 4.61 -11.25
CA THR A 66 3.33 5.16 -12.44
C THR A 66 3.31 4.16 -13.60
N LEU A 67 3.60 2.88 -13.32
CA LEU A 67 3.56 1.83 -14.34
C LEU A 67 2.14 1.59 -14.85
N GLN A 68 1.14 1.58 -13.97
CA GLN A 68 -0.27 1.45 -14.37
C GLN A 68 -0.71 2.60 -15.29
N PHE A 69 -0.25 3.81 -14.98
CA PHE A 69 -0.49 4.98 -15.82
C PHE A 69 0.20 4.85 -17.19
N LEU A 70 1.49 4.49 -17.22
CA LEU A 70 2.26 4.39 -18.47
C LEU A 70 1.80 3.23 -19.36
N LEU A 71 1.42 2.11 -18.77
CA LEU A 71 0.99 0.91 -19.49
C LEU A 71 -0.49 0.92 -19.87
N ILE A 72 -1.25 1.95 -19.45
CA ILE A 72 -2.70 2.05 -19.61
C ILE A 72 -3.39 0.77 -19.09
N SER A 73 -2.78 0.13 -18.08
CA SER A 73 -3.23 -1.16 -17.57
C SER A 73 -4.30 -1.02 -16.48
N GLY A 74 -4.56 0.21 -16.03
CA GLY A 74 -5.54 0.51 -14.99
C GLY A 74 -5.71 2.00 -14.72
N VAL A 75 -6.55 2.33 -13.74
CA VAL A 75 -6.70 3.67 -13.18
C VAL A 75 -5.69 3.81 -12.06
N ALA A 76 -4.77 4.78 -12.17
CA ALA A 76 -3.87 5.10 -11.07
C ALA A 76 -4.66 5.88 -10.02
N ASP A 77 -4.68 5.38 -8.78
CA ASP A 77 -5.42 5.97 -7.66
C ASP A 77 -4.50 6.29 -6.48
N ILE A 78 -4.66 7.48 -5.92
CA ILE A 78 -3.91 7.90 -4.73
C ILE A 78 -4.35 7.15 -3.47
N ASP A 79 -5.61 6.69 -3.42
CA ASP A 79 -6.14 5.90 -2.31
C ASP A 79 -5.36 4.56 -2.20
N ASP A 80 -4.97 3.96 -3.34
CA ASP A 80 -4.17 2.74 -3.40
C ASP A 80 -2.78 2.93 -2.78
N VAL A 81 -2.13 4.06 -3.05
CA VAL A 81 -0.85 4.43 -2.42
C VAL A 81 -0.98 4.50 -0.90
N ILE A 82 -2.07 5.06 -0.39
CA ILE A 82 -2.33 5.17 1.04
C ILE A 82 -2.49 3.77 1.65
N PHE A 83 -3.31 2.92 1.04
CA PHE A 83 -3.54 1.55 1.51
C PHE A 83 -2.28 0.68 1.46
N ASN A 84 -1.47 0.84 0.41
CA ASN A 84 -0.18 0.16 0.27
C ASN A 84 0.81 0.57 1.38
N VAL A 85 0.88 1.86 1.70
CA VAL A 85 1.72 2.36 2.81
C VAL A 85 1.22 1.82 4.16
N ILE A 86 -0.10 1.77 4.38
CA ILE A 86 -0.69 1.17 5.59
C ILE A 86 -0.32 -0.33 5.68
N GLY A 87 -0.41 -1.07 4.58
CA GLY A 87 0.04 -2.45 4.49
C GLY A 87 1.51 -2.63 4.88
N ALA A 88 2.39 -1.76 4.39
CA ALA A 88 3.81 -1.79 4.73
C ALA A 88 4.06 -1.54 6.23
N ILE A 89 3.30 -0.64 6.86
CA ILE A 89 3.36 -0.37 8.31
C ILE A 89 2.91 -1.60 9.12
N PHE A 90 1.81 -2.26 8.70
CA PHE A 90 1.35 -3.49 9.35
C PHE A 90 2.37 -4.62 9.21
N GLY A 91 2.94 -4.81 8.01
CA GLY A 91 4.00 -5.78 7.76
C GLY A 91 5.23 -5.56 8.65
N TYR A 92 5.67 -4.30 8.79
CA TYR A 92 6.77 -3.95 9.68
C TYR A 92 6.45 -4.22 11.16
N SER A 93 5.23 -3.90 11.58
CA SER A 93 4.77 -4.13 12.96
C SER A 93 4.76 -5.62 13.28
N LEU A 94 4.33 -6.46 12.33
CA LEU A 94 4.39 -7.91 12.44
C LEU A 94 5.85 -8.40 12.53
N TYR A 95 6.75 -7.88 11.68
CA TYR A 95 8.19 -8.16 11.77
C TYR A 95 8.73 -7.86 13.16
N ARG A 96 8.42 -6.68 13.71
CA ARG A 96 8.84 -6.31 15.06
C ARG A 96 8.31 -7.25 16.12
N LEU A 97 7.05 -7.69 16.02
CA LEU A 97 6.46 -8.62 16.98
C LEU A 97 7.18 -9.97 16.97
N PHE A 98 7.50 -10.51 15.80
CA PHE A 98 8.26 -11.77 15.67
C PHE A 98 9.73 -11.63 16.11
N HIS A 99 10.37 -10.50 15.80
CA HIS A 99 11.79 -10.28 16.12
C HIS A 99 12.06 -9.74 17.53
N HIS A 100 11.06 -9.19 18.23
CA HIS A 100 11.18 -8.82 19.65
C HIS A 100 11.07 -10.03 20.59
N ARG A 101 10.61 -11.19 20.10
CA ARG A 101 10.50 -12.43 20.89
C ARG A 101 11.75 -13.32 20.86
N LYS A 102 12.90 -12.78 20.45
CA LYS A 102 14.22 -13.38 20.60
C LYS A 102 15.11 -12.41 21.37
#